data_AF-A0A4Q9FTD6-F1
#
_entry.id   AF-A0A4Q9FTD6-F1
#
_cell.length_a   1.000
_cell.length_b   1.000
_cell.length_c   1.000
_cell.angle_alpha   90.00
_cell.angle_beta   90.00
_cell.angle_gamma   90.00
#
_symmetry.space_group_name_H-M   'P 1'
#
loop_
_entity.id
_entity.type
_entity.pdbx_description
1 polymer ?
#
loop_
_entity_poly.entity_id
_entity_poly.type
_entity_poly.pdbx_seq_one_letter_code
_entity_poly.pdbx_strand_id
1 'polypeptide(L)'
;MRINIEHDGQFIPDMIRDRAFEIISNCLNSIRTSPAGFIVNDTLHFRRQRNSNVTACVMNSANFISSQFQRNLSQIPGCRGETNIAGQDIDGMIVQQYTGIGYRVKDKNKLLEVLHDYIVQKNLPESAIYTLFPMFYGMYVQNAFYDISHLPPEAIELFESVPVDALFRLGVEFETGNVASSFRALNKLFVLFQEGHIDAGVFVTSTDKSTSATRIWPVSNRNGSFQELRQRNYLGQVSLPLLCVGFAPDGFDSQAQFLGRGGLLYSLRPTGTKDNTGCFDVFIGEDGEEILRPAGIF
;
A
#
# COMPACT_ATOMS: atom_id res chain seq x y z
N MET A 1 -1.76 3.80 14.37
CA MET A 1 -2.65 3.71 13.20
C MET A 1 -3.51 2.47 13.37
N ARG A 2 -4.72 2.48 12.82
CA ARG A 2 -5.52 1.25 12.67
C ARG A 2 -5.06 0.54 11.41
N ILE A 3 -4.62 -0.70 11.53
CA ILE A 3 -3.94 -1.47 10.47
C ILE A 3 -4.60 -2.83 10.36
N ASN A 4 -4.83 -3.29 9.13
CA ASN A 4 -5.49 -4.56 8.86
C ASN A 4 -4.91 -5.23 7.62
N ILE A 5 -5.00 -6.56 7.58
CA ILE A 5 -4.73 -7.33 6.36
C ILE A 5 -5.97 -7.24 5.48
N GLU A 6 -5.78 -6.80 4.23
CA GLU A 6 -6.82 -6.67 3.20
C GLU A 6 -6.78 -7.86 2.22
N HIS A 7 -5.61 -8.49 2.09
CA HIS A 7 -5.40 -9.76 1.41
C HIS A 7 -4.20 -10.44 2.07
N ASP A 8 -4.35 -11.69 2.48
CA ASP A 8 -3.40 -12.45 3.31
C ASP A 8 -2.19 -12.99 2.54
N GLY A 9 -2.22 -12.98 1.22
CA GLY A 9 -1.12 -13.48 0.40
C GLY A 9 -1.00 -15.00 0.43
N GLN A 10 -2.14 -15.72 0.41
CA GLN A 10 -2.41 -17.19 0.36
C GLN A 10 -1.31 -18.20 -0.06
N PHE A 11 -0.21 -17.81 -0.69
CA PHE A 11 0.87 -18.72 -1.09
C PHE A 11 2.20 -18.41 -0.40
N ILE A 12 2.31 -17.24 0.22
CA ILE A 12 3.48 -16.82 1.00
C ILE A 12 3.50 -17.64 2.30
N PRO A 13 4.63 -18.26 2.67
CA PRO A 13 4.73 -18.99 3.94
C PRO A 13 4.31 -18.13 5.13
N ASP A 14 3.53 -18.70 6.06
CA ASP A 14 2.97 -17.99 7.22
C ASP A 14 4.03 -17.20 8.00
N MET A 15 5.19 -17.81 8.26
CA MET A 15 6.30 -17.15 8.95
C MET A 15 6.75 -15.85 8.24
N ILE A 16 6.84 -15.88 6.91
CA ILE A 16 7.26 -14.74 6.10
C ILE A 16 6.16 -13.69 6.04
N ARG A 17 4.91 -14.12 5.84
CA ARG A 17 3.72 -13.25 5.84
C ARG A 17 3.59 -12.50 7.16
N ASP A 18 3.62 -13.22 8.27
CA ASP A 18 3.38 -12.67 9.61
C ASP A 18 4.50 -11.69 9.98
N ARG A 19 5.75 -12.04 9.68
CA ARG A 19 6.89 -11.15 9.89
C ARG A 19 6.83 -9.92 8.99
N ALA A 20 6.43 -10.05 7.73
CA ALA A 20 6.23 -8.93 6.84
C ALA A 20 5.13 -8.00 7.37
N PHE A 21 3.99 -8.54 7.78
CA PHE A 21 2.90 -7.77 8.36
C PHE A 21 3.32 -7.04 9.65
N GLU A 22 4.10 -7.70 10.52
CA GLU A 22 4.66 -7.08 11.73
C GLU A 22 5.57 -5.90 11.38
N ILE A 23 6.50 -6.08 10.43
CA ILE A 23 7.40 -5.02 9.95
C ILE A 23 6.61 -3.82 9.43
N ILE A 24 5.67 -4.06 8.51
CA ILE A 24 4.83 -3.02 7.92
C ILE A 24 4.01 -2.30 9.00
N SER A 25 3.44 -3.07 9.94
CA SER A 25 2.65 -2.52 11.04
C SER A 25 3.48 -1.65 11.96
N ASN A 26 4.71 -2.06 12.27
CA ASN A 26 5.63 -1.29 13.08
C ASN A 26 6.05 0.01 12.36
N CYS A 27 6.36 -0.05 11.06
CA CYS A 27 6.68 1.12 10.25
C CYS A 27 5.53 2.14 10.25
N LEU A 28 4.30 1.68 10.06
CA LEU A 28 3.07 2.50 10.09
C LEU A 28 2.79 3.09 11.48
N ASN A 29 2.87 2.28 12.55
CA ASN A 29 2.61 2.73 13.92
C ASN A 29 3.67 3.68 14.49
N SER A 30 4.85 3.70 13.87
CA SER A 30 5.92 4.64 14.20
C SER A 30 5.66 6.03 13.62
N ILE A 31 4.76 6.16 12.64
CA ILE A 31 4.33 7.45 12.10
C ILE A 31 3.31 8.05 13.07
N ARG A 32 3.69 9.11 13.77
CA ARG A 32 2.85 9.79 14.76
C ARG A 32 2.80 11.28 14.50
N THR A 33 1.64 11.88 14.75
CA THR A 33 1.44 13.34 14.70
C THR A 33 1.17 13.93 16.10
N SER A 34 0.90 13.07 17.09
CA SER A 34 0.69 13.43 18.49
C SER A 34 1.08 12.27 19.41
N PRO A 35 1.17 12.48 20.74
CA PRO A 35 1.35 11.39 21.70
C PRO A 35 0.26 10.32 21.64
N ALA A 36 -0.97 10.71 21.27
CA ALA A 36 -2.13 9.82 21.14
C ALA A 36 -2.10 8.93 19.87
N GLY A 37 -1.20 9.23 18.92
CA GLY A 37 -1.03 8.44 17.69
C GLY A 37 -1.00 9.27 16.42
N PHE A 38 -1.41 8.66 15.31
CA PHE A 38 -1.56 9.31 14.01
C PHE A 38 -2.94 9.97 13.91
N ILE A 39 -3.00 11.21 14.39
CA ILE A 39 -4.18 12.08 14.37
C ILE A 39 -4.07 13.05 13.19
N VAL A 40 -5.07 13.09 12.31
CA VAL A 40 -5.01 13.92 11.10
C VAL A 40 -5.96 15.10 11.21
N ASN A 41 -5.48 16.27 10.79
CA ASN A 41 -6.35 17.42 10.57
C ASN A 41 -7.06 17.27 9.22
N ASP A 42 -8.38 17.06 9.26
CA ASP A 42 -9.24 16.88 8.08
C ASP A 42 -10.07 18.13 7.72
N THR A 43 -9.71 19.30 8.28
CA THR A 43 -10.42 20.55 8.02
C THR A 43 -10.28 21.02 6.57
N LEU A 44 -11.40 21.43 5.99
CA LEU A 44 -11.45 21.96 4.63
C LEU A 44 -10.87 23.37 4.58
N HIS A 45 -9.91 23.56 3.70
CA HIS A 45 -9.25 24.83 3.43
C HIS A 45 -9.28 25.15 1.94
N PHE A 46 -9.13 26.43 1.62
CA PHE A 46 -9.16 26.96 0.27
C PHE A 46 -7.90 27.76 -0.01
N ARG A 47 -7.57 27.88 -1.30
CA ARG A 47 -6.47 28.70 -1.79
C ARG A 47 -6.96 29.57 -2.95
N ARG A 48 -6.47 30.80 -3.00
CA ARG A 48 -6.66 31.67 -4.16
C ARG A 48 -5.69 31.27 -5.27
N GLN A 49 -6.22 30.95 -6.44
CA GLN A 49 -5.45 30.60 -7.63
C GLN A 49 -4.94 31.85 -8.35
N ARG A 50 -3.99 31.68 -9.28
CA ARG A 50 -3.44 32.78 -10.09
C ARG A 50 -4.49 33.56 -10.88
N ASN A 51 -5.61 32.92 -11.22
CA ASN A 51 -6.76 33.54 -11.91
C ASN A 51 -7.78 34.16 -10.94
N SER A 52 -7.42 34.36 -9.67
CA SER A 52 -8.29 34.88 -8.59
C SER A 52 -9.42 33.97 -8.13
N ASN A 53 -9.62 32.79 -8.73
CA ASN A 53 -10.62 31.84 -8.26
C ASN A 53 -10.20 31.23 -6.92
N VAL A 54 -11.15 31.05 -6.01
CA VAL A 54 -10.95 30.36 -4.74
C VAL A 54 -11.34 28.90 -4.93
N THR A 55 -10.41 27.98 -4.69
CA THR A 55 -10.64 26.54 -4.83
C THR A 55 -10.21 25.82 -3.56
N ALA A 56 -10.89 24.73 -3.21
CA ALA A 56 -10.44 23.85 -2.14
C ALA A 56 -8.99 23.39 -2.41
N CYS A 57 -8.19 23.23 -1.36
CA CYS A 57 -6.81 22.78 -1.47
C CYS A 57 -6.48 21.65 -0.49
N VAL A 58 -5.57 20.76 -0.91
CA VAL A 58 -5.06 19.68 -0.07
C VAL A 58 -4.01 20.25 0.88
N MET A 59 -4.25 20.14 2.18
CA MET A 59 -3.36 20.67 3.23
C MET A 59 -2.34 19.65 3.73
N ASN A 60 -2.69 18.37 3.68
CA ASN A 60 -1.80 17.30 4.10
C ASN A 60 -0.99 16.81 2.90
N SER A 61 0.30 16.55 3.09
CA SER A 61 1.19 15.97 2.08
C SER A 61 1.31 14.45 2.17
N ALA A 62 1.10 13.76 1.05
CA ALA A 62 1.37 12.32 0.89
C ALA A 62 2.82 11.96 1.24
N ASN A 63 3.76 12.83 0.86
CA ASN A 63 5.18 12.65 1.12
C ASN A 63 5.51 12.56 2.61
N PHE A 64 4.69 13.15 3.49
CA PHE A 64 4.91 13.04 4.93
C PHE A 64 4.84 11.60 5.41
N ILE A 65 3.85 10.84 4.94
CA ILE A 65 3.62 9.47 5.37
C ILE A 65 4.58 8.53 4.63
N SER A 66 4.71 8.67 3.31
CA SER A 66 5.57 7.78 2.52
C SER A 66 7.05 7.90 2.91
N SER A 67 7.60 9.11 3.04
CA SER A 67 9.00 9.29 3.41
C SER A 67 9.32 8.76 4.81
N GLN A 68 8.39 8.92 5.76
CA GLN A 68 8.57 8.35 7.09
C GLN A 68 8.43 6.84 7.09
N PHE A 69 7.49 6.29 6.34
CA PHE A 69 7.36 4.84 6.16
C PHE A 69 8.65 4.24 5.61
N GLN A 70 9.16 4.78 4.50
CA GLN A 70 10.41 4.34 3.85
C GLN A 70 11.61 4.45 4.80
N ARG A 71 11.72 5.57 5.55
CA ARG A 71 12.77 5.77 6.56
C ARG A 71 12.68 4.75 7.68
N ASN A 72 11.48 4.53 8.23
CA ASN A 72 11.26 3.56 9.31
C ASN A 72 11.58 2.14 8.83
N LEU A 73 11.22 1.81 7.59
CA LEU A 73 11.54 0.52 6.98
C LEU A 73 13.05 0.33 6.84
N SER A 74 13.80 1.33 6.37
CA SER A 74 15.26 1.25 6.23
C SER A 74 16.04 1.06 7.53
N GLN A 75 15.41 1.30 8.69
CA GLN A 75 16.03 1.13 10.00
C GLN A 75 15.94 -0.31 10.51
N ILE A 76 15.14 -1.17 9.86
CA ILE A 76 14.93 -2.55 10.27
C ILE A 76 15.98 -3.44 9.57
N PRO A 77 16.70 -4.32 10.30
CA PRO A 77 17.64 -5.25 9.68
C PRO A 77 17.01 -6.09 8.58
N GLY A 78 17.70 -6.24 7.45
CA GLY A 78 17.19 -6.95 6.27
C GLY A 78 16.19 -6.14 5.43
N CYS A 79 15.86 -4.91 5.82
CA CYS A 79 14.94 -4.05 5.10
C CYS A 79 15.66 -2.86 4.45
N ARG A 80 15.07 -2.32 3.39
CA ARG A 80 15.49 -1.09 2.71
C ARG A 80 14.26 -0.23 2.47
N GLY A 81 14.43 1.09 2.57
CA GLY A 81 13.44 2.05 2.06
C GLY A 81 13.47 2.11 0.53
N GLU A 82 13.20 3.28 -0.04
CA GLU A 82 13.21 3.47 -1.51
C GLU A 82 14.42 2.78 -2.17
N THR A 83 14.14 1.87 -3.09
CA THR A 83 15.15 0.99 -3.69
C THR A 83 14.93 0.92 -5.20
N ASN A 84 16.00 1.12 -5.97
CA ASN A 84 15.99 0.88 -7.41
C ASN A 84 16.40 -0.57 -7.71
N ILE A 85 15.55 -1.29 -8.45
CA ILE A 85 15.80 -2.67 -8.89
C ILE A 85 15.51 -2.74 -10.39
N ALA A 86 16.51 -3.13 -11.19
CA ALA A 86 16.37 -3.24 -12.64
C ALA A 86 15.79 -1.97 -13.31
N GLY A 87 16.12 -0.78 -12.79
CA GLY A 87 15.61 0.48 -13.32
C GLY A 87 14.19 0.85 -12.87
N GLN A 88 13.59 0.10 -11.94
CA GLN A 88 12.31 0.42 -11.33
C GLN A 88 12.49 0.81 -9.85
N ASP A 89 11.95 1.96 -9.46
CA ASP A 89 11.95 2.42 -8.06
C ASP A 89 10.76 1.84 -7.32
N ILE A 90 11.01 1.09 -6.24
CA ILE A 90 10.00 0.60 -5.30
C ILE A 90 10.14 1.30 -3.94
N ASP A 91 9.05 1.43 -3.19
CA ASP A 91 9.06 2.11 -1.88
C ASP A 91 9.86 1.37 -0.82
N GLY A 92 10.06 0.06 -0.99
CA GLY A 92 10.84 -0.70 -0.03
C GLY A 92 11.15 -2.11 -0.47
N MET A 93 12.07 -2.73 0.26
CA MET A 93 12.41 -4.14 0.13
C MET A 93 12.51 -4.75 1.52
N ILE A 94 11.93 -5.93 1.72
CA ILE A 94 12.10 -6.73 2.93
C ILE A 94 12.76 -8.04 2.53
N VAL A 95 13.92 -8.35 3.11
CA VAL A 95 14.65 -9.59 2.88
C VAL A 95 14.69 -10.38 4.19
N GLN A 96 14.21 -11.61 4.15
CA GLN A 96 14.13 -12.49 5.32
C GLN A 96 14.75 -13.85 5.00
N GLN A 97 15.43 -14.46 5.98
CA GLN A 97 15.83 -15.86 5.86
C GLN A 97 14.59 -16.73 6.06
N TYR A 98 14.35 -17.66 5.13
CA TYR A 98 13.33 -18.68 5.23
C TYR A 98 13.99 -20.06 5.30
N THR A 99 13.76 -20.75 6.41
CA THR A 99 14.15 -22.15 6.59
C THR A 99 12.89 -22.95 6.88
N GLY A 100 12.52 -23.87 5.98
CA GLY A 100 11.25 -24.57 6.07
C GLY A 100 11.00 -25.56 4.94
N ILE A 101 9.73 -25.80 4.65
CA ILE A 101 9.27 -26.65 3.55
C ILE A 101 8.49 -25.77 2.59
N GLY A 102 8.85 -25.80 1.32
CA GLY A 102 7.97 -25.32 0.27
C GLY A 102 7.69 -26.43 -0.73
N TYR A 103 7.03 -26.09 -1.83
CA TYR A 103 6.50 -27.09 -2.75
C TYR A 103 6.86 -26.79 -4.20
N ARG A 104 7.04 -27.85 -4.98
CA ARG A 104 7.30 -27.80 -6.42
C ARG A 104 6.34 -28.74 -7.14
N VAL A 105 5.87 -28.36 -8.33
CA VAL A 105 5.08 -29.27 -9.17
C VAL A 105 5.98 -30.39 -9.71
N LYS A 106 5.55 -31.66 -9.56
CA LYS A 106 6.32 -32.84 -9.99
C LYS A 106 6.54 -32.87 -11.50
N ASP A 107 5.53 -32.47 -12.27
CA ASP A 107 5.59 -32.32 -13.72
C ASP A 107 5.05 -30.95 -14.11
N LYS A 108 5.91 -30.09 -14.67
CA LYS A 108 5.51 -28.75 -15.13
C LYS A 108 4.38 -28.76 -16.16
N ASN A 109 4.22 -29.85 -16.92
CA ASN A 109 3.13 -29.97 -17.90
C ASN A 109 1.76 -30.13 -17.24
N LYS A 110 1.72 -30.48 -15.95
CA LYS A 110 0.51 -30.60 -15.13
C LYS A 110 0.09 -29.29 -14.47
N LEU A 111 0.82 -28.19 -14.68
CA LEU A 111 0.49 -26.91 -14.06
C LEU A 111 -0.90 -26.38 -14.48
N LEU A 112 -1.29 -26.59 -15.75
CA LEU A 112 -2.61 -26.17 -16.22
C LEU A 112 -3.75 -26.93 -15.52
N GLU A 113 -3.53 -28.22 -15.18
CA GLU A 113 -4.49 -29.03 -14.42
C GLU A 113 -4.73 -28.41 -13.03
N VAL A 114 -3.64 -28.14 -12.30
CA VAL A 114 -3.68 -27.43 -11.00
C VAL A 114 -4.45 -26.11 -11.09
N LEU A 115 -4.19 -25.32 -12.14
CA LEU A 115 -4.80 -24.01 -12.32
C LEU A 115 -6.29 -24.11 -12.61
N HIS A 116 -6.72 -25.05 -13.45
CA HIS A 116 -8.13 -25.27 -13.74
C HIS A 116 -8.89 -25.72 -12.48
N ASP A 117 -8.32 -26.64 -11.71
CA ASP A 117 -8.93 -27.10 -10.46
C ASP A 117 -9.05 -25.96 -9.44
N TYR A 118 -8.01 -25.13 -9.31
CA TYR A 118 -8.03 -23.95 -8.44
C TYR A 118 -9.09 -22.92 -8.88
N ILE A 119 -9.20 -22.64 -10.19
CA ILE A 119 -10.21 -21.71 -10.74
C ILE A 119 -11.63 -22.21 -10.41
N VAL A 120 -11.90 -23.50 -10.60
CA VAL A 120 -13.20 -24.11 -10.29
C VAL A 120 -13.49 -24.05 -8.79
N GLN A 121 -12.55 -24.47 -7.95
CA GLN A 121 -12.71 -24.49 -6.48
C GLN A 121 -12.98 -23.09 -5.92
N LYS A 122 -12.29 -22.06 -6.44
CA LYS A 122 -12.43 -20.67 -5.99
C LYS A 122 -13.56 -19.92 -6.68
N ASN A 123 -14.30 -20.57 -7.59
CA ASN A 123 -15.37 -19.96 -8.39
C ASN A 123 -14.91 -18.69 -9.12
N LEU A 124 -13.72 -18.76 -9.73
CA LEU A 124 -13.11 -17.67 -10.49
C LEU A 124 -13.56 -17.74 -11.97
N PRO A 125 -13.56 -16.60 -12.69
CA PRO A 125 -13.79 -16.64 -14.13
C PRO A 125 -12.66 -17.40 -14.84
N GLU A 126 -12.98 -18.12 -15.92
CA GLU A 126 -11.98 -18.87 -16.69
C GLU A 126 -10.81 -18.00 -17.17
N SER A 127 -11.07 -16.72 -17.45
CA SER A 127 -10.06 -15.73 -17.82
C SER A 127 -8.99 -15.49 -16.75
N ALA A 128 -9.21 -15.90 -15.49
CA ALA A 128 -8.21 -15.83 -14.44
C ALA A 128 -6.95 -16.65 -14.76
N ILE A 129 -7.04 -17.59 -15.71
CA ILE A 129 -5.88 -18.34 -16.19
C ILE A 129 -4.74 -17.41 -16.67
N TYR A 130 -5.07 -16.25 -17.26
CA TYR A 130 -4.08 -15.31 -17.80
C TYR A 130 -3.25 -14.61 -16.73
N THR A 131 -3.76 -14.49 -15.51
CA THR A 131 -3.04 -13.90 -14.37
C THR A 131 -2.44 -14.98 -13.46
N LEU A 132 -3.15 -16.08 -13.26
CA LEU A 132 -2.70 -17.17 -12.39
C LEU A 132 -1.57 -18.00 -13.00
N PHE A 133 -1.57 -18.23 -14.32
CA PHE A 133 -0.51 -19.01 -14.96
C PHE A 133 0.90 -18.45 -14.71
N PRO A 134 1.22 -17.17 -15.02
CA PRO A 134 2.55 -16.64 -14.74
C PRO A 134 2.89 -16.68 -13.25
N MET A 135 1.92 -16.43 -12.37
CA MET A 135 2.08 -16.50 -10.92
C MET A 135 2.48 -17.90 -10.45
N PHE A 136 1.69 -18.92 -10.78
CA PHE A 136 1.93 -20.31 -10.39
C PHE A 136 3.20 -20.89 -11.02
N TYR A 137 3.51 -20.50 -12.26
CA TYR A 137 4.75 -20.89 -12.92
C TYR A 137 5.96 -20.34 -12.16
N GLY A 138 5.93 -19.05 -11.80
CA GLY A 138 6.98 -18.43 -10.98
C GLY A 138 7.10 -19.08 -9.60
N MET A 139 5.97 -19.41 -8.96
CA MET A 139 5.95 -19.99 -7.63
C MET A 139 6.46 -21.43 -7.58
N TYR A 140 5.93 -22.31 -8.42
CA TYR A 140 6.02 -23.75 -8.22
C TYR A 140 6.80 -24.49 -9.30
N VAL A 141 7.18 -23.80 -10.39
CA VAL A 141 8.07 -24.35 -11.42
C VAL A 141 9.47 -23.76 -11.27
N GLN A 142 9.57 -22.43 -11.22
CA GLN A 142 10.86 -21.75 -11.10
C GLN A 142 11.41 -21.76 -9.67
N ASN A 143 10.52 -21.61 -8.70
CA ASN A 143 10.86 -21.57 -7.28
C ASN A 143 10.18 -22.72 -6.53
N ALA A 144 10.43 -22.81 -5.22
CA ALA A 144 9.83 -23.84 -4.37
C ALA A 144 9.63 -23.34 -2.93
N PHE A 145 9.36 -22.04 -2.73
CA PHE A 145 9.21 -21.43 -1.41
C PHE A 145 7.80 -21.50 -0.83
N TYR A 146 6.80 -21.73 -1.69
CA TYR A 146 5.41 -21.35 -1.43
C TYR A 146 4.60 -22.49 -0.85
N ASP A 147 3.60 -22.12 -0.07
CA ASP A 147 2.63 -23.04 0.53
C ASP A 147 1.60 -23.52 -0.51
N ILE A 148 0.97 -24.68 -0.27
CA ILE A 148 -0.06 -25.28 -1.15
C ILE A 148 -1.36 -25.63 -0.43
N SER A 149 -1.50 -25.31 0.86
CA SER A 149 -2.68 -25.62 1.69
C SER A 149 -3.98 -25.01 1.17
N HIS A 150 -3.88 -23.99 0.32
CA HIS A 150 -5.02 -23.34 -0.31
C HIS A 150 -5.47 -23.98 -1.62
N LEU A 151 -4.74 -25.00 -2.11
CA LEU A 151 -5.07 -25.75 -3.31
C LEU A 151 -6.10 -26.87 -3.03
N PRO A 152 -6.83 -27.33 -4.06
CA PRO A 152 -7.66 -28.53 -3.96
C PRO A 152 -6.83 -29.76 -3.53
N PRO A 153 -7.39 -30.68 -2.72
CA PRO A 153 -6.70 -31.91 -2.33
C PRO A 153 -6.13 -32.71 -3.51
N GLU A 154 -6.87 -32.78 -4.61
CA GLU A 154 -6.44 -33.48 -5.83
C GLU A 154 -5.21 -32.81 -6.47
N ALA A 155 -5.18 -31.48 -6.46
CA ALA A 155 -4.07 -30.71 -6.98
C ALA A 155 -2.81 -30.84 -6.11
N ILE A 156 -2.95 -30.98 -4.78
CA ILE A 156 -1.83 -31.14 -3.83
C ILE A 156 -0.99 -32.39 -4.17
N GLU A 157 -1.60 -33.47 -4.66
CA GLU A 157 -0.89 -34.70 -5.03
C GLU A 157 0.10 -34.51 -6.20
N LEU A 158 -0.09 -33.46 -7.01
CA LEU A 158 0.79 -33.09 -8.11
C LEU A 158 2.08 -32.40 -7.65
N PHE A 159 2.22 -32.13 -6.35
CA PHE A 159 3.38 -31.46 -5.77
C PHE A 159 4.29 -32.41 -4.98
N GLU A 160 5.56 -32.06 -4.93
CA GLU A 160 6.55 -32.62 -4.01
C GLU A 160 6.98 -31.55 -2.99
N SER A 161 7.23 -31.98 -1.76
CA SER A 161 7.81 -31.12 -0.71
C SER A 161 9.31 -30.96 -0.93
N VAL A 162 9.80 -29.73 -0.82
CA VAL A 162 11.21 -29.39 -0.98
C VAL A 162 11.69 -28.72 0.31
N PRO A 163 12.76 -29.22 0.95
CA PRO A 163 13.44 -28.50 2.02
C PRO A 163 14.04 -27.21 1.48
N VAL A 164 13.78 -26.11 2.16
CA VAL A 164 14.22 -24.78 1.76
C VAL A 164 15.06 -24.14 2.85
N ASP A 165 16.19 -23.58 2.45
CA ASP A 165 16.98 -22.66 3.25
C ASP A 165 17.53 -21.55 2.34
N ALA A 166 16.81 -20.42 2.28
CA ALA A 166 17.14 -19.33 1.36
C ALA A 166 16.63 -17.97 1.82
N LEU A 167 17.07 -16.91 1.13
CA LEU A 167 16.53 -15.56 1.31
C LEU A 167 15.23 -15.39 0.52
N PHE A 168 14.17 -14.99 1.22
CA PHE A 168 12.90 -14.58 0.65
C PHE A 168 12.84 -13.06 0.55
N ARG A 169 12.58 -12.53 -0.65
CA ARG A 169 12.62 -11.10 -0.98
C ARG A 169 11.21 -10.59 -1.27
N LEU A 170 10.79 -9.57 -0.53
CA LEU A 170 9.49 -8.94 -0.68
C LEU A 170 9.66 -7.51 -1.19
N GLY A 171 9.11 -7.22 -2.37
CA GLY A 171 9.00 -5.85 -2.87
C GLY A 171 7.83 -5.13 -2.20
N VAL A 172 8.03 -3.89 -1.75
CA VAL A 172 7.01 -3.10 -1.04
C VAL A 172 6.62 -1.87 -1.86
N GLU A 173 5.32 -1.66 -2.04
CA GLU A 173 4.73 -0.43 -2.59
C GLU A 173 3.80 0.21 -1.56
N PHE A 174 3.98 1.51 -1.34
CA PHE A 174 3.22 2.33 -0.40
C PHE A 174 2.43 3.40 -1.15
N GLU A 175 1.17 3.08 -1.46
CA GLU A 175 0.34 3.92 -2.30
C GLU A 175 -0.47 4.95 -1.50
N THR A 176 -0.12 6.21 -1.72
CA THR A 176 -0.82 7.40 -1.22
C THR A 176 -1.40 8.27 -2.34
N GLY A 177 -1.07 7.91 -3.59
CA GLY A 177 -1.46 8.62 -4.79
C GLY A 177 -2.84 8.22 -5.29
N ASN A 178 -3.07 8.45 -6.59
CA ASN A 178 -4.35 8.15 -7.23
C ASN A 178 -4.58 6.63 -7.33
N VAL A 179 -5.83 6.13 -7.35
CA VAL A 179 -6.10 4.71 -7.63
C VAL A 179 -5.40 4.19 -8.91
N ALA A 180 -5.21 5.04 -9.92
CA ALA A 180 -4.46 4.66 -11.12
C ALA A 180 -2.97 4.38 -10.85
N SER A 181 -2.33 5.07 -9.89
CA SER A 181 -0.94 4.76 -9.51
C SER A 181 -0.84 3.41 -8.81
N SER A 182 -1.88 3.00 -8.09
CA SER A 182 -1.94 1.66 -7.48
C SER A 182 -1.83 0.53 -8.49
N PHE A 183 -2.50 0.62 -9.65
CA PHE A 183 -2.35 -0.39 -10.71
C PHE A 183 -0.94 -0.40 -11.30
N ARG A 184 -0.31 0.78 -11.42
CA ARG A 184 1.07 0.88 -11.87
C ARG A 184 2.03 0.24 -10.87
N ALA A 185 1.83 0.46 -9.57
CA ALA A 185 2.61 -0.17 -8.50
C ALA A 185 2.46 -1.70 -8.50
N LEU A 186 1.24 -2.21 -8.63
CA LEU A 186 1.00 -3.66 -8.75
C LEU A 186 1.71 -4.26 -9.98
N ASN A 187 1.66 -3.58 -11.13
CA ASN A 187 2.37 -4.03 -12.32
C ASN A 187 3.90 -3.98 -12.15
N LYS A 188 4.41 -2.97 -11.45
CA LYS A 188 5.83 -2.84 -11.11
C LYS A 188 6.32 -4.05 -10.31
N LEU A 189 5.58 -4.41 -9.25
CA LEU A 189 5.85 -5.60 -8.45
C LEU A 189 5.76 -6.88 -9.28
N PHE A 190 4.76 -6.99 -10.16
CA PHE A 190 4.62 -8.14 -11.04
C PHE A 190 5.84 -8.33 -11.97
N VAL A 191 6.32 -7.26 -12.61
CA VAL A 191 7.51 -7.35 -13.49
C VAL A 191 8.74 -7.79 -12.69
N LEU A 192 8.96 -7.22 -11.51
CA LEU A 192 10.07 -7.62 -10.63
C LEU A 192 9.96 -9.08 -10.18
N PHE A 193 8.75 -9.58 -9.93
CA PHE A 193 8.51 -10.98 -9.61
C PHE A 193 8.83 -11.89 -10.80
N GLN A 194 8.32 -11.52 -11.99
CA GLN A 194 8.52 -12.27 -13.23
C GLN A 194 10.01 -12.37 -13.62
N GLU A 195 10.78 -11.32 -13.37
CA GLU A 195 12.24 -11.28 -13.61
C GLU A 195 13.06 -11.96 -12.49
N GLY A 196 12.40 -12.45 -11.42
CA GLY A 196 13.05 -13.15 -10.31
C GLY A 196 13.82 -12.23 -9.35
N HIS A 197 13.51 -10.93 -9.37
CA HIS A 197 14.10 -9.94 -8.47
C HIS A 197 13.46 -9.91 -7.08
N ILE A 198 12.17 -10.22 -7.00
CA ILE A 198 11.41 -10.44 -5.77
C ILE A 198 10.69 -11.79 -5.82
N ASP A 199 10.36 -12.32 -4.65
CA ASP A 199 9.64 -13.59 -4.50
C ASP A 199 8.15 -13.34 -4.19
N ALA A 200 7.80 -12.22 -3.57
CA ALA A 200 6.41 -11.75 -3.46
C ALA A 200 6.32 -10.24 -3.29
N GLY A 201 5.11 -9.71 -3.36
CA GLY A 201 4.82 -8.29 -3.15
C GLY A 201 4.14 -7.99 -1.82
N VAL A 202 4.36 -6.78 -1.32
CA VAL A 202 3.58 -6.16 -0.26
C VAL A 202 3.01 -4.85 -0.78
N PHE A 203 1.70 -4.71 -0.74
CA PHE A 203 1.00 -3.52 -1.22
C PHE A 203 0.29 -2.84 -0.05
N VAL A 204 0.67 -1.59 0.24
CA VAL A 204 0.17 -0.84 1.38
C VAL A 204 -0.62 0.36 0.88
N THR A 205 -1.87 0.52 1.32
CA THR A 205 -2.66 1.74 1.05
C THR A 205 -3.75 1.93 2.10
N SER A 206 -4.54 3.00 1.97
CA SER A 206 -5.63 3.30 2.89
C SER A 206 -6.81 2.33 2.75
N THR A 207 -7.53 2.05 3.83
CA THR A 207 -8.63 1.06 3.86
C THR A 207 -9.89 1.50 3.12
N ASP A 208 -10.45 2.64 3.54
CA ASP A 208 -11.76 3.13 3.12
C ASP A 208 -11.67 4.59 2.70
N LYS A 209 -12.32 4.90 1.57
CA LYS A 209 -12.35 6.26 1.03
C LYS A 209 -13.08 7.20 1.98
N SER A 210 -14.24 6.80 2.50
CA SER A 210 -15.14 7.67 3.29
C SER A 210 -14.65 7.97 4.72
N THR A 211 -13.98 7.00 5.34
CA THR A 211 -13.56 7.09 6.75
C THR A 211 -12.07 7.33 6.95
N SER A 212 -11.25 7.12 5.91
CA SER A 212 -9.79 7.23 5.98
C SER A 212 -9.25 8.09 4.83
N ALA A 213 -9.25 7.60 3.59
CA ALA A 213 -8.51 8.19 2.48
C ALA A 213 -8.92 9.65 2.19
N THR A 214 -10.22 9.92 1.99
CA THR A 214 -10.67 11.29 1.73
C THR A 214 -10.48 12.15 2.95
N ARG A 215 -10.49 11.63 4.17
CA ARG A 215 -10.30 12.46 5.36
C ARG A 215 -8.84 12.80 5.64
N ILE A 216 -7.91 11.92 5.28
CA ILE A 216 -6.48 12.28 5.26
C ILE A 216 -6.25 13.36 4.20
N TRP A 217 -6.95 13.26 3.07
CA TRP A 217 -6.79 14.12 1.90
C TRP A 217 -8.13 14.80 1.49
N PRO A 218 -8.70 15.71 2.32
CA PRO A 218 -10.09 16.22 2.24
C PRO A 218 -10.53 16.85 0.91
N VAL A 219 -9.61 17.02 -0.04
CA VAL A 219 -9.86 17.62 -1.35
C VAL A 219 -9.37 16.74 -2.52
N SER A 220 -8.58 15.69 -2.25
CA SER A 220 -8.17 14.75 -3.29
C SER A 220 -9.21 13.63 -3.43
N ASN A 221 -10.16 13.82 -4.34
CA ASN A 221 -11.14 12.78 -4.68
C ASN A 221 -10.54 11.58 -5.42
N ARG A 222 -9.23 11.61 -5.70
CA ARG A 222 -8.55 10.58 -6.50
C ARG A 222 -7.71 9.61 -5.69
N ASN A 223 -7.49 9.85 -4.40
CA ASN A 223 -6.55 9.04 -3.64
C ASN A 223 -7.05 7.59 -3.51
N GLY A 224 -6.16 6.65 -3.83
CA GLY A 224 -6.43 5.23 -3.85
C GLY A 224 -6.72 4.71 -2.45
N SER A 225 -7.64 3.76 -2.39
CA SER A 225 -7.96 2.99 -1.20
C SER A 225 -8.34 1.57 -1.58
N PHE A 226 -8.26 0.64 -0.64
CA PHE A 226 -8.70 -0.74 -0.89
C PHE A 226 -10.18 -0.82 -1.24
N GLN A 227 -11.03 0.03 -0.66
CA GLN A 227 -12.43 0.13 -1.06
C GLN A 227 -12.56 0.46 -2.56
N GLU A 228 -11.79 1.40 -3.07
CA GLU A 228 -11.84 1.81 -4.48
C GLU A 228 -11.22 0.76 -5.42
N LEU A 229 -10.18 0.07 -4.97
CA LEU A 229 -9.53 -1.03 -5.69
C LEU A 229 -10.46 -2.24 -5.81
N ARG A 230 -11.19 -2.59 -4.74
CA ARG A 230 -12.19 -3.68 -4.77
C ARG A 230 -13.29 -3.42 -5.79
N GLN A 231 -13.78 -2.18 -5.90
CA GLN A 231 -14.78 -1.81 -6.91
C GLN A 231 -14.30 -2.01 -8.35
N ARG A 232 -12.99 -2.05 -8.57
CA ARG A 232 -12.34 -2.28 -9.88
C ARG A 232 -11.81 -3.70 -10.04
N ASN A 233 -12.16 -4.60 -9.12
CA ASN A 233 -11.70 -5.99 -9.09
C ASN A 233 -10.17 -6.12 -9.25
N TYR A 234 -9.40 -5.32 -8.51
CA TYR A 234 -7.94 -5.26 -8.67
C TYR A 234 -7.25 -6.63 -8.49
N LEU A 235 -7.78 -7.50 -7.62
CA LEU A 235 -7.24 -8.85 -7.39
C LEU A 235 -7.26 -9.69 -8.68
N GLY A 236 -8.23 -9.48 -9.56
CA GLY A 236 -8.27 -10.12 -10.88
C GLY A 236 -7.14 -9.70 -11.83
N GLN A 237 -6.34 -8.69 -11.47
CA GLN A 237 -5.18 -8.20 -12.23
C GLN A 237 -3.85 -8.50 -11.54
N VAL A 238 -3.87 -9.17 -10.38
CA VAL A 238 -2.67 -9.52 -9.62
C VAL A 238 -2.12 -10.85 -10.15
N SER A 239 -0.87 -10.82 -10.61
CA SER A 239 -0.17 -11.98 -11.20
C SER A 239 1.08 -12.36 -10.40
N LEU A 240 1.09 -12.06 -9.09
CA LEU A 240 2.16 -12.40 -8.14
C LEU A 240 1.55 -12.72 -6.77
N PRO A 241 2.26 -13.46 -5.89
CA PRO A 241 1.87 -13.58 -4.49
C PRO A 241 1.93 -12.20 -3.83
N LEU A 242 0.84 -11.78 -3.20
CA LEU A 242 0.68 -10.40 -2.74
C LEU A 242 0.03 -10.33 -1.36
N LEU A 243 0.75 -9.75 -0.39
CA LEU A 243 0.20 -9.32 0.89
C LEU A 243 -0.33 -7.88 0.76
N CYS A 244 -1.60 -7.66 1.05
CA CYS A 244 -2.19 -6.31 1.04
C CYS A 244 -2.44 -5.83 2.47
N VAL A 245 -1.90 -4.66 2.83
CA VAL A 245 -2.02 -4.08 4.17
C VAL A 245 -2.72 -2.72 4.11
N GLY A 246 -3.89 -2.66 4.72
CA GLY A 246 -4.70 -1.45 4.87
C GLY A 246 -4.28 -0.62 6.08
N PHE A 247 -4.35 0.72 5.96
CA PHE A 247 -4.23 1.62 7.10
C PHE A 247 -5.31 2.70 7.17
N ALA A 248 -5.58 3.13 8.39
CA ALA A 248 -6.42 4.29 8.71
C ALA A 248 -5.84 5.08 9.89
N PRO A 249 -6.12 6.39 9.98
CA PRO A 249 -5.67 7.18 11.11
C PRO A 249 -6.33 6.73 12.40
N ASP A 250 -5.66 7.01 13.52
CA ASP A 250 -6.15 6.71 14.86
C ASP A 250 -7.31 7.64 15.24
N GLY A 251 -7.31 8.86 14.69
CA GLY A 251 -8.39 9.82 14.87
C GLY A 251 -8.23 11.04 13.96
N PHE A 252 -9.21 11.93 14.08
CA PHE A 252 -9.23 13.21 13.37
C PHE A 252 -9.43 14.33 14.38
N ASP A 253 -8.70 15.43 14.20
CA ASP A 253 -8.79 16.59 15.08
C ASP A 253 -8.56 17.86 14.25
N SER A 254 -9.53 18.78 14.29
CA SER A 254 -9.46 20.08 13.61
C SER A 254 -8.33 20.99 14.11
N GLN A 255 -7.81 20.73 15.31
CA GLN A 255 -6.70 21.47 15.94
C GLN A 255 -5.35 20.78 15.74
N ALA A 256 -5.31 19.58 15.16
CA ALA A 256 -4.04 18.91 14.87
C ALA A 256 -3.23 19.70 13.83
N GLN A 257 -1.91 19.51 13.85
CA GLN A 257 -1.04 20.06 12.82
C GLN A 257 -1.26 19.34 11.48
N PHE A 258 -0.99 20.04 10.38
CA PHE A 258 -1.05 19.48 9.04
C PHE A 258 0.22 18.72 8.70
N LEU A 259 0.09 17.78 7.76
CA LEU A 259 1.21 16.96 7.28
C LEU A 259 2.03 17.75 6.24
N GLY A 260 3.23 18.19 6.58
CA GLY A 260 4.08 19.03 5.72
C GLY A 260 4.85 18.23 4.66
N ARG A 261 5.21 18.89 3.56
CA ARG A 261 5.94 18.26 2.44
C ARG A 261 7.34 17.83 2.82
N GLY A 262 7.98 18.55 3.73
CA GLY A 262 9.33 18.23 4.24
C GLY A 262 9.37 17.07 5.24
N GLY A 263 8.27 16.35 5.46
CA GLY A 263 8.19 15.29 6.47
C GLY A 263 8.06 15.81 7.90
N LEU A 264 7.80 17.10 8.07
CA LEU A 264 7.53 17.75 9.36
C LEU A 264 6.06 18.16 9.47
N LEU A 265 5.59 18.33 10.71
CA LEU A 265 4.27 18.89 10.97
C LEU A 265 4.33 20.40 10.86
N TYR A 266 3.24 21.02 10.37
CA TYR A 266 3.12 22.47 10.32
C TYR A 266 1.75 22.96 10.78
N SER A 267 1.73 24.20 11.25
CA SER A 267 0.51 24.91 11.58
C SER A 267 0.34 26.10 10.65
N LEU A 268 -0.91 26.40 10.29
CA LEU A 268 -1.23 27.63 9.59
C LEU A 268 -0.94 28.83 10.49
N ARG A 269 -0.28 29.86 9.95
CA ARG A 269 -0.02 31.10 10.68
C ARG A 269 -1.19 32.06 10.46
N PRO A 270 -1.94 32.45 11.51
CA PRO A 270 -3.02 33.39 11.36
C PRO A 270 -2.47 34.78 11.00
N THR A 271 -3.14 35.46 10.07
CA THR A 271 -2.82 36.86 9.74
C THR A 271 -3.60 37.86 10.59
N GLY A 272 -4.70 37.41 11.22
CA GLY A 272 -5.65 38.26 11.93
C GLY A 272 -6.56 39.08 10.99
N THR A 273 -6.47 38.88 9.68
CA THR A 273 -7.30 39.56 8.69
C THR A 273 -8.32 38.61 8.07
N LYS A 274 -9.35 39.23 7.48
CA LYS A 274 -10.30 38.55 6.62
C LYS A 274 -10.01 38.87 5.16
N ASP A 275 -10.46 38.00 4.27
CA ASP A 275 -10.42 38.28 2.84
C ASP A 275 -11.34 39.47 2.49
N ASN A 276 -11.24 39.96 1.25
CA ASN A 276 -12.01 41.13 0.79
C ASN A 276 -13.53 40.94 0.86
N THR A 277 -14.03 39.70 0.95
CA THR A 277 -15.46 39.41 1.11
C THR A 277 -15.90 39.35 2.58
N GLY A 278 -14.95 39.24 3.51
CA GLY A 278 -15.22 39.02 4.93
C GLY A 278 -15.69 37.59 5.26
N CYS A 279 -15.76 36.70 4.26
CA CYS A 279 -16.26 35.34 4.41
C CYS A 279 -15.17 34.35 4.82
N PHE A 280 -13.89 34.70 4.67
CA PHE A 280 -12.77 33.83 5.01
C PHE A 280 -11.80 34.50 5.97
N ASP A 281 -11.34 33.74 6.96
CA ASP A 281 -10.17 34.07 7.75
C ASP A 281 -8.91 33.70 6.97
N VAL A 282 -7.92 34.59 6.97
CA VAL A 282 -6.71 34.46 6.14
C VAL A 282 -5.54 33.91 6.97
N PHE A 283 -4.89 32.90 6.43
CA PHE A 283 -3.75 32.21 7.00
C PHE A 283 -2.59 32.16 6.02
N ILE A 284 -1.38 31.96 6.53
CA ILE A 284 -0.18 31.66 5.74
C ILE A 284 0.18 30.18 5.91
N GLY A 285 0.31 29.48 4.79
CA GLY A 285 0.69 28.07 4.70
C GLY A 285 2.18 27.77 4.86
N GLU A 286 2.57 26.51 4.61
CA GLU A 286 3.93 25.99 4.74
C GLU A 286 4.91 26.73 3.79
N ASP A 287 4.50 26.99 2.55
CA ASP A 287 5.32 27.62 1.49
C ASP A 287 5.13 29.15 1.44
N GLY A 288 4.48 29.75 2.45
CA GLY A 288 4.17 31.17 2.48
C GLY A 288 2.94 31.57 1.65
N GLU A 289 2.18 30.60 1.15
CA GLU A 289 0.96 30.85 0.39
C GLU A 289 -0.20 31.35 1.26
N GLU A 290 -1.11 32.11 0.66
CA GLU A 290 -2.37 32.50 1.29
C GLU A 290 -3.35 31.31 1.32
N ILE A 291 -3.77 30.94 2.52
CA ILE A 291 -4.75 29.89 2.80
C ILE A 291 -5.98 30.54 3.43
N LEU A 292 -7.15 30.14 2.96
CA LEU A 292 -8.45 30.67 3.36
C LEU A 292 -9.23 29.59 4.11
N ARG A 293 -9.78 29.96 5.27
CA ARG A 293 -10.70 29.13 6.05
C ARG A 293 -12.04 29.84 6.19
N PRO A 294 -13.20 29.19 5.99
CA PRO A 294 -14.49 29.85 6.17
C PRO A 294 -14.64 30.45 7.57
N ALA A 295 -15.01 31.72 7.65
CA ALA A 295 -15.19 32.43 8.91
C ALA A 295 -16.48 31.96 9.61
N GLY A 296 -16.43 31.81 10.94
CA GLY A 296 -17.61 31.48 11.76
C GLY A 296 -17.98 30.00 11.87
N ILE A 297 -17.13 29.09 11.37
CA ILE A 297 -17.27 27.65 11.60
C ILE A 297 -16.36 27.27 12.79
N PHE A 298 -16.96 27.20 13.98
CA PHE A 298 -16.36 26.64 15.20
C PHE A 298 -16.79 25.19 15.39
#